data_AF-X1SUB3-F1
#
_entry.id   AF-X1SUB3-F1
#
_cell.length_a   1.000
_cell.length_b   1.000
_cell.length_c   1.000
_cell.angle_alpha   90.00
_cell.angle_beta   90.00
_cell.angle_gamma   90.00
#
_symmetry.space_group_name_H-M   'P 1'
#
loop_
_entity.id
_entity.type
_entity.pdbx_description
1 polymer ?
#
loop_
_entity_poly.entity_id
_entity_poly.type
_entity_poly.pdbx_seq_one_letter_code
_entity_poly.pdbx_strand_id
1 'polypeptide(L)'
;EVHQFSWYGDKHENSAPEDDDEIVISSVHSHKLDKQLGDKLTIKNAANQEFKFKIVGIHAEMVVTPYITLEAGQRVFYNKLNFIDGLYIILDDDADKDDIIEDIYDLSNIEVIFDAEEMNEKAYEFINNYSAVLYVIIVYTLLVSFFIVFYNSVMNIYDKNYEYGILRSLGYNKKSVFKIILIENLIQGLIPIILALLFTYPLVLRMGQVYEESFAIEVIVSLPAILMIVILPIILYILGSFVGLKTVYKQNLYEQVQTRYVG
;
A
#
# COMPACT_ATOMS: atom_id res chain seq x y z
N GLU A 1 28.15 -10.82 -10.53
CA GLU A 1 27.34 -11.57 -9.53
C GLU A 1 26.01 -11.88 -10.17
N VAL A 2 25.61 -13.15 -10.22
CA VAL A 2 24.45 -13.60 -11.02
C VAL A 2 23.11 -13.33 -10.31
N HIS A 3 23.12 -13.08 -9.00
CA HIS A 3 21.93 -12.62 -8.28
C HIS A 3 22.33 -11.74 -7.10
N GLN A 4 21.77 -10.52 -7.02
CA GLN A 4 21.90 -9.65 -5.85
C GLN A 4 20.64 -9.79 -5.01
N PHE A 5 20.70 -10.64 -4.00
CA PHE A 5 19.59 -10.80 -3.05
C PHE A 5 19.32 -9.48 -2.32
N SER A 6 18.04 -9.11 -2.23
CA SER A 6 17.59 -8.19 -1.18
C SER A 6 17.47 -8.97 0.12
N TRP A 7 18.24 -8.61 1.14
CA TRP A 7 18.27 -9.36 2.40
C TRP A 7 17.25 -8.83 3.39
N TYR A 8 16.64 -9.75 4.14
CA TYR A 8 15.82 -9.42 5.30
C TYR A 8 16.72 -9.25 6.53
N GLY A 9 16.59 -8.12 7.24
CA GLY A 9 17.43 -7.82 8.42
C GLY A 9 18.83 -7.30 8.06
N ASP A 10 19.84 -7.60 8.89
CA ASP A 10 21.21 -7.11 8.67
C ASP A 10 21.87 -7.83 7.49
N LYS A 11 22.38 -7.03 6.54
CA LYS A 11 23.06 -7.50 5.34
C LYS A 11 24.37 -8.25 5.64
N HIS A 12 24.98 -8.04 6.82
CA HIS A 12 26.25 -8.67 7.17
C HIS A 12 26.14 -10.10 7.70
N GLU A 13 24.96 -10.52 8.14
CA GLU A 13 24.74 -11.88 8.66
C GLU A 13 24.24 -12.86 7.60
N ASN A 14 23.73 -12.35 6.48
CA ASN A 14 23.18 -13.15 5.39
C ASN A 14 24.26 -13.46 4.33
N SER A 15 24.26 -14.68 3.81
CA SER A 15 25.10 -15.09 2.67
C SER A 15 24.32 -15.89 1.64
N ALA A 16 24.82 -15.92 0.40
CA ALA A 16 24.39 -16.88 -0.60
C ALA A 16 24.79 -18.30 -0.17
N PRO A 17 24.08 -19.35 -0.64
CA PRO A 17 24.48 -20.73 -0.35
C PRO A 17 25.73 -21.07 -1.16
N GLU A 18 26.80 -21.48 -0.48
CA GLU A 18 28.06 -21.90 -1.12
C GLU A 18 28.25 -23.42 -1.05
N ASP A 19 27.72 -24.05 0.01
CA ASP A 19 27.82 -25.50 0.22
C ASP A 19 26.52 -26.26 -0.15
N ASP A 20 26.65 -27.54 -0.51
CA ASP A 20 25.56 -28.44 -0.87
C ASP A 20 24.46 -28.61 0.20
N ASP A 21 24.78 -28.27 1.45
CA ASP A 21 23.90 -28.43 2.61
C ASP A 21 23.39 -27.08 3.13
N GLU A 22 23.52 -26.01 2.35
CA GLU A 22 23.05 -24.66 2.66
C GLU A 22 21.81 -24.28 1.85
N ILE A 23 20.97 -23.44 2.47
CA ILE A 23 19.76 -22.92 1.84
C ILE A 23 19.54 -21.46 2.21
N VAL A 24 19.08 -20.69 1.23
CA VAL A 24 18.50 -19.36 1.44
C VAL A 24 16.99 -19.49 1.30
N ILE A 25 16.25 -18.90 2.22
CA ILE A 25 14.77 -18.95 2.22
C ILE A 25 14.18 -17.54 2.20
N SER A 26 12.96 -17.39 1.70
CA SER A 26 12.30 -16.08 1.76
C SER A 26 11.88 -15.73 3.19
N SER A 27 11.74 -14.43 3.47
CA SER A 27 11.20 -13.93 4.74
C SER A 27 9.83 -14.56 5.07
N VAL A 28 8.99 -14.76 4.07
CA VAL A 28 7.70 -15.46 4.20
C VAL A 28 7.87 -16.91 4.68
N HIS A 29 8.86 -17.65 4.17
CA HIS A 29 9.15 -19.00 4.65
C HIS A 29 9.68 -18.99 6.08
N SER A 30 10.57 -18.05 6.41
CA SER A 30 11.09 -17.85 7.77
C SER A 30 9.95 -17.65 8.77
N HIS A 31 9.02 -16.74 8.49
CA HIS A 31 7.86 -16.49 9.36
C HIS A 31 6.89 -17.69 9.45
N LYS A 32 6.57 -18.34 8.32
CA LYS A 32 5.61 -19.46 8.30
C LYS A 32 6.14 -20.72 8.99
N LEU A 33 7.45 -20.95 8.90
CA LEU A 33 8.10 -22.14 9.46
C LEU A 33 8.68 -21.90 10.85
N ASP A 34 8.63 -20.66 11.36
CA ASP A 34 9.28 -20.21 12.60
C ASP A 34 10.76 -20.61 12.61
N LYS A 35 11.48 -20.19 11.55
CA LYS A 35 12.89 -20.52 11.33
C LYS A 35 13.73 -19.27 11.15
N GLN A 36 14.89 -19.26 11.79
CA GLN A 36 15.82 -18.14 11.73
C GLN A 36 17.12 -18.52 11.04
N LEU A 37 17.98 -17.53 10.82
CA LEU A 37 19.32 -17.75 10.29
C LEU A 37 20.09 -18.74 11.17
N GLY A 38 20.76 -19.70 10.56
CA GLY A 38 21.50 -20.77 11.24
C GLY A 38 20.67 -22.00 11.61
N ASP A 39 19.33 -21.93 11.56
CA ASP A 39 18.48 -23.09 11.82
C ASP A 39 18.58 -24.14 10.71
N LYS A 40 18.17 -25.37 11.03
CA LYS A 40 18.09 -26.46 10.06
C LYS A 40 16.68 -26.64 9.53
N LEU A 41 16.57 -26.79 8.22
CA LEU A 41 15.36 -27.12 7.49
C LEU A 41 15.45 -28.54 6.91
N THR A 42 14.38 -29.31 6.97
CA THR A 42 14.31 -30.63 6.33
C THR A 42 13.36 -30.58 5.15
N ILE A 43 13.86 -30.85 3.95
CA ILE A 43 13.11 -30.89 2.70
C ILE A 43 12.90 -32.34 2.30
N LYS A 44 11.69 -32.66 1.82
CA LYS A 44 11.36 -33.97 1.26
C LYS A 44 11.19 -33.85 -0.25
N ASN A 45 11.88 -34.69 -1.00
CA ASN A 45 11.64 -34.78 -2.44
C ASN A 45 10.40 -35.63 -2.76
N ALA A 46 10.04 -35.72 -4.03
CA ALA A 46 8.88 -36.52 -4.50
C ALA A 46 9.02 -38.03 -4.18
N ALA A 47 10.25 -38.53 -4.03
CA ALA A 47 10.55 -39.89 -3.58
C ALA A 47 10.51 -40.06 -2.05
N ASN A 48 10.07 -39.04 -1.31
CA ASN A 48 9.98 -38.98 0.15
C ASN A 48 11.34 -39.15 0.87
N GLN A 49 12.44 -38.88 0.17
CA GLN A 49 13.79 -38.81 0.76
C GLN A 49 13.97 -37.47 1.46
N GLU A 50 14.53 -37.51 2.68
CA GLU A 50 14.75 -36.33 3.50
C GLU A 50 16.16 -35.77 3.32
N PHE A 51 16.25 -34.47 3.09
CA PHE A 51 17.49 -33.72 2.97
C PHE A 51 17.49 -32.60 4.00
N LYS A 52 18.63 -32.40 4.68
CA LYS A 52 18.76 -31.39 5.72
C LYS A 52 19.65 -30.27 5.24
N PHE A 53 19.15 -29.05 5.36
CA PHE A 53 19.83 -27.83 4.97
C PHE A 53 19.98 -26.90 6.16
N LYS A 54 21.07 -26.15 6.21
CA LYS A 54 21.27 -25.03 7.14
C LYS A 54 20.86 -23.74 6.46
N ILE A 55 20.04 -22.93 7.13
CA ILE A 55 19.63 -21.62 6.63
C ILE A 55 20.80 -20.65 6.77
N VAL A 56 21.30 -20.10 5.67
CA VAL A 56 22.44 -19.16 5.65
C VAL A 56 22.06 -17.76 5.18
N GLY A 57 20.84 -17.60 4.66
CA GLY A 57 20.31 -16.30 4.31
C GLY A 57 18.79 -16.29 4.28
N ILE A 58 18.22 -15.12 4.54
CA ILE A 58 16.80 -14.84 4.42
C ILE A 58 16.63 -13.66 3.48
N HIS A 59 16.08 -13.89 2.29
CA HIS A 59 15.84 -12.81 1.31
C HIS A 59 14.45 -12.18 1.49
N ALA A 60 14.35 -10.89 1.17
CA ALA A 60 13.14 -10.05 1.29
C ALA A 60 12.47 -9.82 -0.07
N GLU A 61 12.72 -10.68 -1.04
CA GLU A 61 12.12 -10.57 -2.37
C GLU A 61 10.65 -10.99 -2.33
N MET A 62 9.83 -10.42 -3.21
CA MET A 62 8.42 -10.79 -3.32
C MET A 62 8.21 -12.25 -3.74
N VAL A 63 9.20 -12.85 -4.42
CA VAL A 63 9.13 -14.23 -4.85
C VAL A 63 9.38 -15.15 -3.64
N VAL A 64 8.39 -15.98 -3.33
CA VAL A 64 8.45 -16.91 -2.20
C VAL A 64 9.12 -18.20 -2.65
N THR A 65 10.43 -18.13 -2.93
CA THR A 65 11.23 -19.27 -3.43
C THR A 65 12.48 -19.50 -2.59
N PRO A 66 12.78 -20.74 -2.18
CA PRO A 66 14.08 -21.06 -1.61
C PRO A 66 15.16 -21.17 -2.70
N TYR A 67 16.40 -20.86 -2.33
CA TYR A 67 17.57 -20.99 -3.20
C TYR A 67 18.60 -21.94 -2.57
N ILE A 68 19.14 -22.84 -3.39
CA ILE A 68 20.21 -23.78 -3.04
C ILE A 68 21.22 -23.81 -4.19
N THR A 69 22.42 -24.35 -3.94
CA THR A 69 23.42 -24.58 -4.99
C THR A 69 22.90 -25.54 -6.07
N LEU A 70 23.43 -25.44 -7.29
CA LEU A 70 23.04 -26.31 -8.41
C LEU A 70 23.24 -27.79 -8.07
N GLU A 71 24.36 -28.13 -7.46
CA GLU A 71 24.75 -29.48 -7.03
C GLU A 71 23.75 -30.05 -6.02
N ALA A 72 23.37 -29.25 -5.01
CA ALA A 72 22.30 -29.60 -4.08
C ALA A 72 20.96 -29.83 -4.79
N GLY A 73 20.58 -28.97 -5.74
CA GLY A 73 19.36 -29.12 -6.53
C GLY A 73 19.34 -30.44 -7.32
N GLN A 74 20.42 -30.74 -8.04
CA GLN A 74 20.56 -31.99 -8.77
C GLN A 74 20.52 -33.21 -7.85
N ARG A 75 21.11 -33.12 -6.65
CA ARG A 75 21.05 -34.16 -5.62
C ARG A 75 19.62 -34.41 -5.12
N VAL A 76 18.87 -33.34 -4.82
CA VAL A 76 17.52 -33.41 -4.24
C VAL A 76 16.47 -33.85 -5.26
N PHE A 77 16.47 -33.24 -6.45
CA PHE A 77 15.41 -33.39 -7.44
C PHE A 77 15.73 -34.41 -8.53
N TYR A 78 17.00 -34.50 -8.95
CA TYR A 78 17.42 -35.30 -10.11
C TYR A 78 18.26 -36.53 -9.76
N ASN A 79 18.38 -36.88 -8.48
CA ASN A 79 19.20 -37.99 -7.99
C ASN A 79 20.63 -37.98 -8.56
N LYS A 80 21.23 -36.78 -8.64
CA LYS A 80 22.56 -36.50 -9.19
C LYS A 80 22.72 -36.72 -10.70
N LEU A 81 21.62 -36.78 -11.46
CA LEU A 81 21.71 -36.64 -12.91
C LEU A 81 22.14 -35.19 -13.24
N ASN A 82 23.04 -35.06 -14.21
CA ASN A 82 23.48 -33.76 -14.71
C ASN A 82 22.41 -33.17 -15.64
N PHE A 83 21.33 -32.69 -15.02
CA PHE A 83 20.17 -32.12 -15.68
C PHE A 83 19.89 -30.74 -15.08
N ILE A 84 19.42 -29.81 -15.93
CA ILE A 84 19.03 -28.45 -15.55
C ILE A 84 17.70 -28.13 -16.22
N ASP A 85 16.83 -27.41 -15.51
CA ASP A 85 15.52 -27.00 -16.04
C ASP A 85 15.56 -25.70 -16.82
N GLY A 86 16.61 -24.89 -16.59
CA GLY A 86 16.73 -23.56 -17.20
C GLY A 86 18.11 -22.96 -17.02
N LEU A 87 18.37 -21.94 -17.82
CA LEU A 87 19.59 -21.14 -17.82
C LEU A 87 19.20 -19.67 -17.70
N TYR A 88 19.91 -18.94 -16.85
CA TYR A 88 19.81 -17.50 -16.79
C TYR A 88 21.00 -16.91 -17.55
N ILE A 89 20.72 -16.12 -18.58
CA ILE A 89 21.74 -15.50 -19.43
C ILE A 89 21.66 -14.00 -19.20
N ILE A 90 22.80 -13.40 -18.84
CA ILE A 90 22.93 -11.96 -18.68
C ILE A 90 23.65 -11.46 -19.93
N LEU A 91 23.01 -10.53 -20.63
CA LEU A 91 23.58 -9.88 -21.81
C LEU A 91 24.38 -8.65 -21.39
N ASP A 92 25.48 -8.40 -22.09
CA ASP A 92 26.20 -7.13 -21.98
C ASP A 92 25.37 -5.99 -22.62
N ASP A 93 25.59 -4.75 -22.16
CA ASP A 93 24.77 -3.58 -22.57
C ASP A 93 24.81 -3.32 -24.10
N ASP A 94 25.85 -3.78 -24.80
CA ASP A 94 26.06 -3.62 -26.24
C ASP A 94 25.64 -4.83 -27.09
N ALA A 95 25.12 -5.89 -26.45
CA ALA A 95 24.67 -7.09 -27.14
C ALA A 95 23.33 -6.85 -27.88
N ASP A 96 23.22 -7.40 -29.10
CA ASP A 96 21.95 -7.40 -29.82
C ASP A 96 21.06 -8.53 -29.30
N LYS A 97 20.10 -8.14 -28.47
CA LYS A 97 19.21 -9.07 -27.77
C LYS A 97 18.32 -9.87 -28.72
N ASP A 98 17.82 -9.23 -29.78
CA ASP A 98 16.88 -9.87 -30.70
C ASP A 98 17.59 -10.96 -31.51
N ASP A 99 18.79 -10.67 -32.01
CA ASP A 99 19.64 -11.64 -32.71
C ASP A 99 20.00 -12.83 -31.81
N ILE A 100 20.36 -12.56 -30.54
CA ILE A 100 20.72 -13.63 -29.58
C ILE A 100 19.51 -14.50 -29.23
N ILE A 101 18.31 -13.90 -29.09
CA ILE A 101 17.08 -14.66 -28.83
C ILE A 101 16.77 -15.58 -30.02
N GLU A 102 16.95 -15.11 -31.26
CA GLU A 102 16.76 -15.91 -32.46
C GLU A 102 17.75 -17.10 -32.51
N ASP A 103 19.04 -16.86 -32.27
CA ASP A 103 20.08 -17.89 -32.19
C ASP A 103 19.77 -18.96 -31.13
N ILE A 104 19.22 -18.54 -29.98
CA ILE A 104 18.84 -19.44 -28.89
C ILE A 104 17.61 -20.28 -29.28
N TYR A 105 16.61 -19.68 -29.95
CA TYR A 105 15.42 -20.42 -30.41
C TYR A 105 15.74 -21.51 -31.45
N ASP A 106 16.81 -21.34 -32.22
CA ASP A 106 17.28 -22.34 -33.19
C ASP A 106 17.86 -23.60 -32.52
N LEU A 107 18.13 -23.58 -31.21
CA LEU A 107 18.57 -24.75 -30.46
C LEU A 107 17.39 -25.69 -30.20
N SER A 108 17.51 -26.96 -30.65
CA SER A 108 16.43 -27.95 -30.62
C SER A 108 15.93 -28.37 -29.23
N ASN A 109 16.54 -27.87 -28.15
CA ASN A 109 16.28 -28.29 -26.77
C ASN A 109 15.69 -27.16 -25.91
N ILE A 110 15.28 -26.04 -26.52
CA ILE A 110 14.72 -24.89 -25.81
C ILE A 110 13.24 -24.77 -26.16
N GLU A 111 12.40 -24.83 -25.13
CA GLU A 111 10.94 -24.79 -25.28
C GLU A 111 10.38 -23.38 -25.08
N VAL A 112 10.94 -22.61 -24.13
CA VAL A 112 10.46 -21.28 -23.76
C VAL A 112 11.63 -20.38 -23.37
N ILE A 113 11.60 -19.14 -23.85
CA ILE A 113 12.50 -18.07 -23.40
C ILE A 113 11.68 -17.07 -22.59
N PHE A 114 12.18 -16.73 -21.40
CA PHE A 114 11.61 -15.68 -20.56
C PHE A 114 12.47 -14.44 -20.64
N ASP A 115 11.93 -13.39 -21.24
CA ASP A 115 12.59 -12.10 -21.32
C ASP A 115 12.35 -11.30 -20.02
N ALA A 116 13.42 -11.09 -19.25
CA ALA A 116 13.34 -10.35 -17.99
C ALA A 116 12.91 -8.89 -18.18
N GLU A 117 13.23 -8.26 -19.32
CA GLU A 117 12.83 -6.88 -19.62
C GLU A 117 11.32 -6.81 -19.91
N GLU A 118 10.82 -7.71 -20.77
CA GLU A 118 9.39 -7.81 -21.06
C GLU A 118 8.58 -8.12 -19.79
N MET A 119 9.09 -9.03 -18.94
CA MET A 119 8.46 -9.35 -17.66
C MET A 119 8.43 -8.13 -16.72
N ASN A 120 9.51 -7.35 -16.67
CA ASN A 120 9.55 -6.11 -15.89
C ASN A 120 8.58 -5.07 -16.44
N GLU A 121 8.52 -4.88 -17.76
CA GLU A 121 7.58 -3.94 -18.39
C GLU A 121 6.13 -4.31 -18.05
N LYS A 122 5.75 -5.59 -18.18
CA LYS A 122 4.42 -6.08 -17.80
C LYS A 122 4.14 -5.89 -16.31
N ALA A 123 5.13 -6.08 -15.45
CA ALA A 123 4.99 -5.82 -14.01
C ALA A 123 4.76 -4.32 -13.72
N TYR A 124 5.50 -3.43 -14.38
CA TYR A 124 5.29 -1.99 -14.27
C TYR A 124 3.92 -1.57 -14.82
N GLU A 125 3.48 -2.13 -15.93
CA GLU A 125 2.16 -1.87 -16.50
C GLU A 125 1.06 -2.31 -15.53
N PHE A 126 1.20 -3.49 -14.93
CA PHE A 126 0.28 -3.99 -13.90
C PHE A 126 0.21 -3.03 -12.70
N ILE A 127 1.37 -2.59 -12.17
CA ILE A 127 1.43 -1.64 -11.05
C ILE A 127 0.79 -0.30 -11.42
N ASN A 128 1.06 0.22 -12.63
CA ASN A 128 0.50 1.49 -13.09
C ASN A 128 -1.03 1.39 -13.27
N ASN A 129 -1.52 0.32 -13.88
CA ASN A 129 -2.96 0.08 -14.05
C ASN A 129 -3.67 -0.07 -12.71
N TYR A 130 -3.07 -0.82 -11.78
CA TYR A 130 -3.60 -0.96 -10.42
C TYR A 130 -3.63 0.38 -9.68
N SER A 131 -2.55 1.15 -9.77
CA SER A 131 -2.45 2.48 -9.18
C SER A 131 -3.49 3.45 -9.77
N ALA A 132 -3.74 3.40 -11.07
CA ALA A 132 -4.76 4.21 -11.72
C ALA A 132 -6.17 3.94 -11.15
N VAL A 133 -6.52 2.67 -10.92
CA VAL A 133 -7.79 2.30 -10.27
C VAL A 133 -7.88 2.87 -8.85
N LEU A 134 -6.79 2.79 -8.07
CA LEU A 134 -6.75 3.38 -6.73
C LEU A 134 -6.94 4.90 -6.77
N TYR A 135 -6.32 5.60 -7.72
CA TYR A 135 -6.52 7.05 -7.87
C TYR A 135 -7.96 7.41 -8.20
N VAL A 136 -8.64 6.62 -9.04
CA VAL A 136 -10.07 6.82 -9.33
C VAL A 136 -10.90 6.66 -8.06
N ILE A 137 -10.62 5.65 -7.23
CA ILE A 137 -11.31 5.44 -5.95
C ILE A 137 -11.04 6.62 -4.99
N ILE A 138 -9.79 7.11 -4.91
CA ILE A 138 -9.44 8.28 -4.10
C ILE A 138 -10.24 9.51 -4.54
N VAL A 139 -10.25 9.83 -5.84
CA VAL A 139 -11.02 10.98 -6.35
C VAL A 139 -12.52 10.80 -6.08
N TYR A 140 -13.06 9.60 -6.29
CA TYR A 140 -14.47 9.31 -6.03
C TYR A 140 -14.84 9.51 -4.56
N THR A 141 -14.04 8.97 -3.64
CA THR A 141 -14.27 9.12 -2.19
C THR A 141 -14.16 10.59 -1.74
N LEU A 142 -13.25 11.38 -2.32
CA LEU A 142 -13.16 12.81 -2.06
C LEU A 142 -14.39 13.58 -2.54
N LEU A 143 -14.90 13.25 -3.73
CA LEU A 143 -16.13 13.86 -4.25
C LEU A 143 -17.33 13.54 -3.36
N VAL A 144 -17.52 12.26 -3.00
CA VAL A 144 -18.60 11.84 -2.10
C VAL A 144 -18.47 12.54 -0.74
N SER A 145 -17.26 12.59 -0.19
CA SER A 145 -16.98 13.28 1.08
C SER A 145 -17.33 14.77 1.02
N PHE A 146 -16.99 15.44 -0.08
CA PHE A 146 -17.35 16.86 -0.29
C PHE A 146 -18.87 17.06 -0.27
N PHE A 147 -19.63 16.22 -0.97
CA PHE A 147 -21.10 16.32 -0.96
C PHE A 147 -21.70 16.05 0.42
N ILE A 148 -21.16 15.06 1.15
CA ILE A 148 -21.59 14.76 2.52
C ILE A 148 -21.36 15.97 3.42
N VAL A 149 -20.16 16.55 3.39
CA VAL A 149 -19.85 17.73 4.23
C VAL A 149 -20.71 18.92 3.83
N PHE A 150 -20.84 19.19 2.53
CA PHE A 150 -21.71 20.25 2.03
C PHE A 150 -23.15 20.10 2.53
N TYR A 151 -23.74 18.91 2.35
CA TYR A 151 -25.11 18.63 2.79
C TYR A 151 -25.27 18.82 4.30
N ASN A 152 -24.34 18.28 5.10
CA ASN A 152 -24.37 18.41 6.55
C ASN A 152 -24.19 19.87 7.03
N SER A 153 -23.25 20.63 6.46
CA SER A 153 -23.03 22.03 6.82
C SER A 153 -24.26 22.89 6.53
N VAL A 154 -24.91 22.65 5.39
CA VAL A 154 -26.15 23.35 5.02
C VAL A 154 -27.27 23.00 5.99
N MET A 155 -27.48 21.71 6.28
CA MET A 155 -28.54 21.25 7.18
C MET A 155 -28.34 21.75 8.61
N ASN A 156 -27.12 21.66 9.16
CA ASN A 156 -26.79 22.15 10.51
C ASN A 156 -27.13 23.64 10.68
N ILE A 157 -26.87 24.43 9.64
CA ILE A 157 -27.21 25.84 9.60
C ILE A 157 -28.73 26.06 9.60
N TYR A 158 -29.46 25.30 8.79
CA TYR A 158 -30.92 25.43 8.68
C TYR A 158 -31.63 25.09 9.99
N ASP A 159 -31.23 24.00 10.66
CA ASP A 159 -31.82 23.57 11.93
C ASP A 159 -31.63 24.61 13.05
N LYS A 160 -30.48 25.28 13.04
CA LYS A 160 -30.10 26.29 14.05
C LYS A 160 -30.44 27.73 13.66
N ASN A 161 -31.06 27.93 12.50
CA ASN A 161 -31.34 29.26 11.96
C ASN A 161 -32.19 30.12 12.92
N TYR A 162 -33.15 29.48 13.62
CA TYR A 162 -33.99 30.12 14.62
C TYR A 162 -33.20 30.59 15.85
N GLU A 163 -32.26 29.78 16.33
CA GLU A 163 -31.37 30.12 17.46
C GLU A 163 -30.48 31.32 17.10
N TYR A 164 -29.94 31.32 15.88
CA TYR A 164 -29.18 32.46 15.34
C TYR A 164 -30.04 33.73 15.25
N GLY A 165 -31.33 33.59 14.91
CA GLY A 165 -32.32 34.67 14.94
C GLY A 165 -32.54 35.26 16.34
N ILE A 166 -32.66 34.41 17.37
CA ILE A 166 -32.80 34.84 18.77
C ILE A 166 -31.55 35.62 19.23
N LEU A 167 -30.35 35.11 18.95
CA LEU A 167 -29.10 35.79 19.31
C LEU A 167 -29.04 37.20 18.70
N ARG A 168 -29.44 37.33 17.42
CA ARG A 168 -29.49 38.65 16.76
C ARG A 168 -30.52 39.59 17.39
N SER A 169 -31.67 39.08 17.82
CA SER A 169 -32.70 39.86 18.52
C SER A 169 -32.27 40.31 19.92
N LEU A 170 -31.39 39.57 20.58
CA LEU A 170 -30.74 39.96 21.85
C LEU A 170 -29.63 41.01 21.67
N GLY A 171 -29.40 41.49 20.44
CA GLY A 171 -28.41 42.53 20.14
C GLY A 171 -27.05 42.00 19.68
N TYR A 172 -26.89 40.69 19.45
CA TYR A 172 -25.65 40.17 18.86
C TYR A 172 -25.52 40.66 17.40
N ASN A 173 -24.37 41.24 17.08
CA ASN A 173 -24.07 41.67 15.72
C ASN A 173 -23.83 40.44 14.80
N LYS A 174 -23.98 40.62 13.47
CA LYS A 174 -23.81 39.55 12.48
C LYS A 174 -22.43 38.86 12.56
N LYS A 175 -21.37 39.60 12.93
CA LYS A 175 -20.00 39.07 13.04
C LYS A 175 -19.86 38.11 14.24
N SER A 176 -20.50 38.42 15.36
CA SER A 176 -20.50 37.56 16.55
C SER A 176 -21.22 36.25 16.28
N VAL A 177 -22.38 36.28 15.62
CA VAL A 177 -23.11 35.07 15.21
C VAL A 177 -22.28 34.26 14.22
N PHE A 178 -21.66 34.90 13.22
CA PHE A 178 -20.78 34.23 12.28
C PHE A 178 -19.59 33.53 12.96
N LYS A 179 -18.98 34.16 13.99
CA LYS A 179 -17.89 33.56 14.76
C LYS A 179 -18.33 32.31 15.52
N ILE A 180 -19.54 32.32 16.09
CA ILE A 180 -20.12 31.14 16.77
C ILE A 180 -20.27 29.99 15.78
N ILE A 181 -20.85 30.27 14.61
CA ILE A 181 -21.04 29.24 13.56
C ILE A 181 -19.69 28.68 13.09
N LEU A 182 -18.67 29.54 12.90
CA LEU A 182 -17.33 29.11 12.52
C LEU A 182 -16.69 28.18 13.56
N ILE A 183 -16.80 28.51 14.86
CA ILE A 183 -16.24 27.68 15.93
C ILE A 183 -16.96 26.32 15.98
N GLU A 184 -18.29 26.31 15.85
CA GLU A 184 -19.05 25.05 15.82
C GLU A 184 -18.61 24.16 14.66
N ASN A 185 -18.49 24.72 13.45
CA ASN A 185 -18.00 23.98 12.28
C ASN A 185 -16.56 23.49 12.51
N LEU A 186 -15.67 24.33 13.02
CA LEU A 186 -14.28 23.92 13.26
C LEU A 186 -14.17 22.74 14.23
N ILE A 187 -14.99 22.71 15.27
CA ILE A 187 -15.07 21.57 16.20
C ILE A 187 -15.61 20.32 15.48
N GLN A 188 -16.67 20.47 14.68
CA GLN A 188 -17.25 19.38 13.90
C GLN A 188 -16.29 18.82 12.84
N GLY A 189 -15.36 19.63 12.32
CA GLY A 189 -14.33 19.19 11.36
C GLY A 189 -13.11 18.55 12.02
N LEU A 190 -12.65 19.07 13.17
CA LEU A 190 -11.42 18.58 13.82
C LEU A 190 -11.60 17.24 14.54
N ILE A 191 -12.71 17.02 15.23
CA ILE A 191 -12.94 15.80 16.00
C ILE A 191 -12.87 14.54 15.09
N PRO A 192 -13.55 14.49 13.92
CA PRO A 192 -13.45 13.35 13.02
C PRO A 192 -12.04 13.10 12.49
N ILE A 193 -11.25 14.14 12.22
CA ILE A 193 -9.87 13.98 11.73
C ILE A 193 -9.00 13.33 12.80
N ILE A 194 -9.11 13.77 14.06
CA ILE A 194 -8.37 13.17 15.17
C ILE A 194 -8.77 11.71 15.35
N LEU A 195 -10.07 11.41 15.32
CA LEU A 195 -10.56 10.03 15.41
C LEU A 195 -10.09 9.18 14.22
N ALA A 196 -10.15 9.71 12.99
CA ALA A 196 -9.69 9.02 11.80
C ALA A 196 -8.22 8.64 11.91
N LEU A 197 -7.35 9.57 12.34
CA LEU A 197 -5.92 9.28 12.56
C LEU A 197 -5.72 8.24 13.66
N LEU A 198 -6.45 8.35 14.77
CA LEU A 198 -6.37 7.43 15.91
C LEU A 198 -6.70 5.99 15.52
N PHE A 199 -7.68 5.78 14.63
CA PHE A 199 -8.06 4.44 14.18
C PHE A 199 -7.26 3.96 12.97
N THR A 200 -6.95 4.84 12.02
CA THR A 200 -6.32 4.47 10.74
C THR A 200 -4.84 4.14 10.93
N TYR A 201 -4.12 4.93 11.72
CA TYR A 201 -2.68 4.72 11.91
C TYR A 201 -2.35 3.32 12.48
N PRO A 202 -2.93 2.86 13.61
CA PRO A 202 -2.64 1.51 14.10
C PRO A 202 -3.15 0.41 13.17
N LEU A 203 -4.25 0.64 12.45
CA LEU A 203 -4.77 -0.32 11.48
C LEU A 203 -3.78 -0.51 10.31
N VAL A 204 -3.25 0.59 9.75
CA VAL A 204 -2.25 0.55 8.67
C VAL A 204 -0.98 -0.13 9.12
N LEU A 205 -0.50 0.14 10.33
CA LEU A 205 0.67 -0.55 10.89
C LEU A 205 0.42 -2.06 11.02
N ARG A 206 -0.75 -2.46 11.52
CA ARG A 206 -1.07 -3.88 11.67
C ARG A 206 -1.25 -4.58 10.32
N MET A 207 -1.88 -3.92 9.36
CA MET A 207 -1.98 -4.43 7.99
C MET A 207 -0.59 -4.55 7.38
N GLY A 208 0.28 -3.56 7.57
CA GLY A 208 1.65 -3.56 7.09
C GLY A 208 2.44 -4.80 7.51
N GLN A 209 2.35 -5.16 8.79
CA GLN A 209 2.97 -6.40 9.30
C GLN A 209 2.45 -7.65 8.59
N VAL A 210 1.13 -7.75 8.38
CA VAL A 210 0.53 -8.91 7.70
C VAL A 210 1.00 -8.98 6.24
N TYR A 211 1.15 -7.83 5.57
CA TYR A 211 1.67 -7.77 4.20
C TYR A 211 3.15 -8.16 4.14
N GLU A 212 3.97 -7.72 5.09
CA GLU A 212 5.37 -8.10 5.19
C GLU A 212 5.52 -9.60 5.42
N GLU A 213 4.80 -10.15 6.40
CA GLU A 213 4.83 -11.58 6.73
C GLU A 213 4.31 -12.48 5.60
N SER A 214 3.30 -12.03 4.85
CA SER A 214 2.62 -12.85 3.85
C SER A 214 3.16 -12.69 2.43
N PHE A 215 3.69 -11.52 2.11
CA PHE A 215 4.05 -11.13 0.75
C PHE A 215 5.46 -10.50 0.63
N ALA A 216 6.21 -10.39 1.73
CA ALA A 216 7.51 -9.69 1.78
C ALA A 216 7.43 -8.23 1.29
N ILE A 217 6.26 -7.60 1.42
CA ILE A 217 6.06 -6.20 1.03
C ILE A 217 6.21 -5.32 2.27
N GLU A 218 7.26 -4.51 2.31
CA GLU A 218 7.46 -3.52 3.36
C GLU A 218 6.51 -2.33 3.17
N VAL A 219 5.62 -2.10 4.14
CA VAL A 219 4.67 -0.98 4.10
C VAL A 219 5.30 0.26 4.72
N ILE A 220 5.73 1.20 3.87
CA ILE A 220 6.34 2.46 4.29
C ILE A 220 5.26 3.54 4.43
N VAL A 221 5.01 3.98 5.66
CA VAL A 221 4.13 5.13 5.92
C VAL A 221 4.93 6.42 5.81
N SER A 222 4.84 7.07 4.65
CA SER A 222 5.57 8.31 4.40
C SER A 222 4.88 9.53 5.05
N LEU A 223 5.67 10.47 5.57
CA LEU A 223 5.17 11.73 6.13
C LEU A 223 4.32 12.53 5.12
N PRO A 224 4.70 12.65 3.82
CA PRO A 224 3.88 13.31 2.83
C PRO A 224 2.48 12.70 2.67
N ALA A 225 2.35 11.37 2.75
CA ALA A 225 1.05 10.71 2.65
C ALA A 225 0.14 11.06 3.84
N ILE A 226 0.69 11.08 5.06
CA ILE A 226 -0.05 11.51 6.25
C ILE A 226 -0.51 12.97 6.11
N LEU A 227 0.37 13.86 5.64
CA LEU A 227 0.03 15.26 5.41
C LEU A 227 -1.10 15.41 4.39
N MET A 228 -1.11 14.65 3.30
CA MET A 228 -2.21 14.67 2.35
C MET A 228 -3.53 14.21 2.97
N ILE A 229 -3.51 13.13 3.76
CA ILE A 229 -4.70 12.59 4.46
C ILE A 229 -5.29 13.61 5.44
N VAL A 230 -4.48 14.48 6.04
CA VAL A 230 -4.96 15.51 6.97
C VAL A 230 -5.38 16.79 6.25
N ILE A 231 -4.53 17.30 5.36
CA ILE A 231 -4.73 18.62 4.72
C ILE A 231 -5.93 18.58 3.77
N LEU A 232 -6.07 17.50 2.98
CA LEU A 232 -7.07 17.46 1.93
C LEU A 232 -8.52 17.46 2.49
N PRO A 233 -8.87 16.67 3.52
CA PRO A 233 -10.17 16.78 4.17
C PRO A 233 -10.41 18.13 4.85
N ILE A 234 -9.38 18.76 5.44
CA ILE A 234 -9.51 20.11 6.02
C ILE A 234 -9.91 21.12 4.93
N ILE A 235 -9.24 21.07 3.78
CA ILE A 235 -9.56 21.93 2.63
C ILE A 235 -11.00 21.69 2.18
N LEU A 236 -11.40 20.44 1.98
CA LEU A 236 -12.77 20.09 1.59
C LEU A 236 -13.80 20.56 2.62
N TYR A 237 -13.48 20.44 3.91
CA TYR A 237 -14.34 20.89 4.99
C TYR A 237 -14.53 22.40 5.01
N ILE A 238 -13.44 23.16 4.88
CA ILE A 238 -13.47 24.63 4.79
C ILE A 238 -14.29 25.07 3.57
N LEU A 239 -14.08 24.45 2.41
CA LEU A 239 -14.83 24.75 1.19
C LEU A 239 -16.32 24.49 1.35
N GLY A 240 -16.70 23.30 1.87
CA GLY A 240 -18.10 22.96 2.12
C GLY A 240 -18.79 23.89 3.11
N SER A 241 -18.11 24.20 4.23
CA SER A 241 -18.60 25.11 5.25
C SER A 241 -18.77 26.54 4.74
N PHE A 242 -17.83 27.05 3.94
CA PHE A 242 -17.90 28.40 3.38
C PHE A 242 -19.10 28.60 2.43
N VAL A 243 -19.42 27.58 1.64
CA VAL A 243 -20.61 27.59 0.78
C VAL A 243 -21.88 27.62 1.63
N GLY A 244 -21.98 26.79 2.68
CA GLY A 244 -23.11 26.79 3.60
C GLY A 244 -23.30 28.14 4.32
N LEU A 245 -22.21 28.73 4.80
CA LEU A 245 -22.19 30.03 5.47
C LEU A 245 -22.68 31.19 4.59
N LYS A 246 -22.36 31.16 3.28
CA LYS A 246 -22.82 32.19 2.33
C LYS A 246 -24.33 32.19 2.17
N THR A 247 -24.98 31.03 2.30
CA THR A 247 -26.44 30.90 2.26
C THR A 247 -27.10 31.66 3.41
N VAL A 248 -26.52 31.64 4.62
CA VAL A 248 -27.02 32.37 5.81
C VAL A 248 -26.95 33.87 5.64
N TYR A 249 -25.86 34.37 5.06
CA TYR A 249 -25.66 35.81 4.88
C TYR A 249 -26.74 36.48 4.02
N LYS A 250 -27.42 35.70 3.18
CA LYS A 250 -28.49 36.18 2.30
C LYS A 250 -29.87 36.19 2.96
N GLN A 251 -30.06 35.54 4.11
CA GLN A 251 -31.39 35.46 4.75
C GLN A 251 -31.67 36.66 5.66
N ASN A 252 -32.88 37.19 5.55
CA ASN A 252 -33.32 38.33 6.36
C ASN A 252 -33.77 37.88 7.77
N LEU A 253 -33.58 38.74 8.78
CA LEU A 253 -33.94 38.44 10.18
C LEU A 253 -35.42 38.01 10.32
N TYR A 254 -36.30 38.62 9.53
CA TYR A 254 -37.72 38.29 9.50
C TYR A 254 -37.98 36.84 9.06
N GLU A 255 -37.28 36.37 8.02
CA GLU A 255 -37.41 35.00 7.52
C GLU A 255 -36.91 33.97 8.53
N GLN A 256 -35.84 34.30 9.28
CA GLN A 256 -35.25 33.41 10.30
C GLN A 256 -36.16 33.16 11.50
N VAL A 257 -37.09 34.07 11.81
CA VAL A 257 -38.01 33.94 12.95
C VAL A 257 -39.32 33.25 12.54
N GLN A 258 -39.70 33.32 11.26
CA GLN A 258 -40.91 32.65 10.74
C GLN A 258 -40.74 31.15 10.47
N THR A 259 -39.51 30.63 10.34
CA THR A 259 -39.26 29.22 10.01
C THR A 259 -39.86 28.21 10.99
N ARG A 260 -40.15 28.58 12.25
CA ARG A 260 -40.83 27.69 13.22
C ARG A 260 -42.36 27.62 13.04
N TYR A 261 -42.97 28.59 12.37
CA TYR A 261 -44.43 28.69 12.23
C TYR A 261 -44.98 27.96 10.98
N VAL A 262 -44.11 27.43 10.12
CA VAL A 262 -44.49 26.75 8.86
C VAL A 262 -44.07 25.27 8.86
N GLY A 263 -43.71 24.72 10.02
CA GLY A 263 -43.46 23.29 10.22
C GLY A 263 -44.68 22.57 10.74
#